data_AF-V5CJA3-F1
#
_entry.id   AF-V5CJA3-F1
#
_cell.length_a   1.000
_cell.length_b   1.000
_cell.length_c   1.000
_cell.angle_alpha   90.00
_cell.angle_beta   90.00
_cell.angle_gamma   90.00
#
_symmetry.space_group_name_H-M   'P 1'
#
loop_
_entity.id
_entity.type
_entity.pdbx_description
1 polymer ?
#
loop_
_entity_poly.entity_id
_entity_poly.type
_entity_poly.pdbx_seq_one_letter_code
_entity_poly.pdbx_strand_id
1 'polypeptide(L)'
;MRRFMENFLPETSSIRKNFPDDDIGGEMMVAGWIAGEILSQTLSSREWAKNRDAYLASLYNQRRYMVDNLVVGDYGGSCQGMAESEGAMCYCNQGGRTVYMKEFVDGHRAETLVDGTISFRTWQCSPSESVIVPPFNGFAIAMQDNPLATFALRAFGVGARAAVVNNSLIKRFSFTVQVVNSTVDGAAAALVSELKVKLVDVVTGVVTKGMLEVEDVAFINPMYLQPRIGGFRKNLIRLLPTLEQQFFVIAEYLGNMSDGSAHAVAAAFIPS
;
A
#
# COMPACT_ATOMS: atom_id res chain seq x y z
N MET A 1 34.04 -9.73 -2.10
CA MET A 1 33.99 -8.33 -2.56
C MET A 1 35.18 -7.47 -2.15
N ARG A 2 35.55 -7.35 -0.86
CA ARG A 2 36.70 -6.51 -0.42
C ARG A 2 38.02 -6.81 -1.17
N ARG A 3 38.45 -8.07 -1.22
CA ARG A 3 39.62 -8.50 -2.02
C ARG A 3 39.50 -8.21 -3.53
N PHE A 4 38.29 -8.26 -4.09
CA PHE A 4 38.07 -7.94 -5.50
C PHE A 4 38.31 -6.44 -5.74
N MET A 5 37.75 -5.58 -4.89
CA MET A 5 37.99 -4.13 -4.99
C MET A 5 39.46 -3.76 -4.81
N GLU A 6 40.18 -4.46 -3.93
CA GLU A 6 41.61 -4.24 -3.73
C GLU A 6 42.44 -4.51 -4.98
N ASN A 7 42.04 -5.53 -5.76
CA ASN A 7 42.75 -5.97 -6.96
C ASN A 7 42.35 -5.21 -8.23
N PHE A 8 41.12 -4.69 -8.30
CA PHE A 8 40.56 -4.15 -9.55
C PHE A 8 40.17 -2.66 -9.49
N LEU A 9 40.09 -2.05 -8.30
CA LEU A 9 39.81 -0.62 -8.17
C LEU A 9 41.03 0.12 -7.59
N PRO A 10 41.40 1.29 -8.14
CA PRO A 10 42.46 2.11 -7.58
C PRO A 10 42.11 2.57 -6.16
N GLU A 11 43.13 2.80 -5.32
CA GLU A 11 42.93 3.28 -3.94
C GLU A 11 42.19 4.62 -3.85
N THR A 12 42.22 5.41 -4.92
CA THR A 12 41.49 6.68 -5.04
C THR A 12 39.99 6.51 -5.29
N SER A 13 39.52 5.31 -5.62
CA SER A 13 38.11 5.02 -5.89
C SER A 13 37.25 5.32 -4.66
N SER A 14 36.24 6.19 -4.82
CA SER A 14 35.25 6.50 -3.79
C SER A 14 34.54 5.24 -3.30
N ILE A 15 34.21 4.36 -4.24
CA ILE A 15 33.58 3.06 -4.02
C ILE A 15 34.43 2.17 -3.11
N ARG A 16 35.76 2.17 -3.29
CA ARG A 16 36.70 1.39 -2.46
C ARG A 16 36.90 2.01 -1.09
N LYS A 17 36.97 3.34 -1.00
CA LYS A 17 37.18 4.08 0.26
C LYS A 17 35.99 3.99 1.21
N ASN A 18 34.78 4.01 0.66
CA ASN A 18 33.55 4.11 1.43
C ASN A 18 32.88 2.74 1.67
N PHE A 19 33.47 1.63 1.22
CA PHE A 19 32.91 0.30 1.46
C PHE A 19 33.20 -0.20 2.88
N PRO A 20 32.20 -0.74 3.62
CA PRO A 20 30.86 -1.13 3.18
C PRO A 20 29.75 -0.10 3.49
N ASP A 21 30.12 1.12 3.85
CA ASP A 21 29.22 2.11 4.46
C ASP A 21 28.42 2.94 3.44
N ASP A 22 28.74 2.83 2.15
CA ASP A 22 27.98 3.40 1.03
C ASP A 22 26.99 2.36 0.47
N ASP A 23 25.72 2.53 0.78
CA ASP A 23 24.61 1.66 0.38
C ASP A 23 24.35 1.68 -1.13
N ILE A 24 24.44 2.86 -1.76
CA ILE A 24 24.29 3.01 -3.22
C ILE A 24 25.44 2.30 -3.93
N GLY A 25 26.68 2.51 -3.45
CA GLY A 25 27.86 1.82 -3.96
C GLY A 25 27.77 0.30 -3.77
N GLY A 26 27.28 -0.14 -2.61
CA GLY A 26 27.07 -1.56 -2.28
C GLY A 26 26.02 -2.23 -3.18
N GLU A 27 24.91 -1.58 -3.48
CA GLU A 27 23.90 -2.10 -4.38
C GLU A 27 24.41 -2.22 -5.83
N MET A 28 25.10 -1.20 -6.32
CA MET A 28 25.72 -1.23 -7.65
C MET A 28 26.76 -2.36 -7.76
N MET A 29 27.51 -2.61 -6.70
CA MET A 29 28.44 -3.73 -6.62
C MET A 29 27.76 -5.09 -6.75
N VAL A 30 26.65 -5.30 -6.04
CA VAL A 30 25.87 -6.55 -6.11
C VAL A 30 25.28 -6.73 -7.50
N ALA A 31 24.69 -5.68 -8.08
CA ALA A 31 24.17 -5.70 -9.44
C ALA A 31 25.27 -6.03 -10.48
N GLY A 32 26.44 -5.42 -10.34
CA GLY A 32 27.60 -5.69 -11.19
C GLY A 32 28.13 -7.12 -11.04
N TRP A 33 28.16 -7.66 -9.83
CA TRP A 33 28.54 -9.06 -9.59
C TRP A 33 27.55 -10.03 -10.24
N ILE A 34 26.24 -9.82 -10.07
CA ILE A 34 25.19 -10.65 -10.70
C ILE A 34 25.34 -10.61 -12.23
N ALA A 35 25.49 -9.43 -12.82
CA ALA A 35 25.69 -9.27 -14.26
C ALA A 35 26.96 -9.99 -14.73
N GLY A 36 28.06 -9.90 -13.98
CA GLY A 36 29.31 -10.59 -14.27
C GLY A 36 29.19 -12.11 -14.24
N GLU A 37 28.50 -12.66 -13.23
CA GLU A 37 28.24 -14.10 -13.12
C GLU A 37 27.39 -14.61 -14.30
N ILE A 38 26.35 -13.87 -14.69
CA ILE A 38 25.54 -14.21 -15.87
C ILE A 38 26.39 -14.18 -17.13
N LEU A 39 27.19 -13.13 -17.34
CA LEU A 39 28.07 -13.02 -18.50
C LEU A 39 29.06 -14.20 -18.55
N SER A 40 29.68 -14.55 -17.42
CA SER A 40 30.57 -15.71 -17.30
C SER A 40 29.87 -17.01 -17.72
N GLN A 41 28.65 -17.23 -17.25
CA GLN A 41 27.85 -18.40 -17.62
C GLN A 41 27.47 -18.39 -19.11
N THR A 42 27.13 -17.24 -19.70
CA THR A 42 26.78 -17.14 -21.13
C THR A 42 27.96 -17.49 -22.05
N LEU A 43 29.19 -17.21 -21.60
CA LEU A 43 30.42 -17.45 -22.33
C LEU A 43 31.01 -18.84 -22.08
N SER A 44 30.44 -19.62 -21.14
CA SER A 44 30.95 -20.94 -20.77
C SER A 44 30.85 -21.99 -21.89
N SER A 45 29.97 -21.79 -22.87
CA SER A 45 29.79 -22.69 -24.00
C SER A 45 30.58 -22.26 -25.22
N ARG A 46 31.44 -23.17 -25.69
CA ARG A 46 32.22 -22.99 -26.92
C ARG A 46 31.36 -22.88 -28.17
N GLU A 47 30.17 -23.49 -28.18
CA GLU A 47 29.26 -23.44 -29.33
C GLU A 47 28.71 -22.01 -29.52
N TRP A 48 28.36 -21.35 -28.41
CA TRP A 48 27.72 -20.03 -28.43
C TRP A 48 28.74 -18.90 -28.44
N ALA A 49 29.95 -19.12 -27.91
CA ALA A 49 31.06 -18.18 -27.99
C ALA A 49 31.83 -18.22 -29.34
N LYS A 50 31.39 -19.06 -30.30
CA LYS A 50 32.11 -19.28 -31.57
C LYS A 50 32.20 -18.02 -32.44
N ASN A 51 31.12 -17.24 -32.51
CA ASN A 51 31.08 -15.96 -33.22
C ASN A 51 29.95 -15.09 -32.67
N ARG A 52 29.93 -13.81 -33.07
CA ARG A 52 28.95 -12.82 -32.61
C ARG A 52 27.51 -13.23 -32.89
N ASP A 53 27.22 -13.77 -34.07
CA ASP A 53 25.86 -14.13 -34.47
C ASP A 53 25.34 -15.32 -33.66
N ALA A 54 26.18 -16.33 -33.45
CA ALA A 54 25.89 -17.47 -32.60
C ALA A 54 25.66 -17.02 -31.15
N TYR A 55 26.48 -16.11 -30.62
CA TYR A 55 26.31 -15.58 -29.27
C TYR A 55 24.99 -14.82 -29.14
N LEU A 56 24.70 -13.90 -30.06
CA LEU A 56 23.45 -13.12 -30.07
C LEU A 56 22.22 -14.03 -30.20
N ALA A 57 22.25 -15.02 -31.11
CA ALA A 57 21.17 -15.99 -31.24
C ALA A 57 20.98 -16.79 -29.94
N SER A 58 22.08 -17.12 -29.26
CA SER A 58 22.07 -17.86 -28.01
C SER A 58 21.43 -17.10 -26.84
N LEU A 59 21.44 -15.75 -26.87
CA LEU A 59 20.80 -14.92 -25.85
C LEU A 59 19.27 -15.04 -25.87
N TYR A 60 18.68 -15.41 -27.00
CA TYR A 60 17.24 -15.59 -27.17
C TYR A 60 16.78 -17.05 -27.05
N ASN A 61 17.71 -17.98 -26.81
CA ASN A 61 17.38 -19.36 -26.49
C ASN A 61 16.89 -19.46 -25.04
N GLN A 62 15.92 -20.35 -24.80
CA GLN A 62 15.41 -20.60 -23.47
C GLN A 62 16.52 -21.14 -22.56
N ARG A 63 17.00 -20.30 -21.65
CA ARG A 63 18.12 -20.59 -20.75
C ARG A 63 17.87 -20.04 -19.38
N ARG A 64 18.42 -20.74 -18.39
CA ARG A 64 18.37 -20.38 -16.99
C ARG A 64 19.79 -20.18 -16.48
N TYR A 65 20.07 -19.00 -15.95
CA TYR A 65 21.30 -18.65 -15.26
C TYR A 65 21.00 -18.57 -13.76
N MET A 66 21.76 -19.30 -12.96
CA MET A 66 21.60 -19.31 -11.51
C MET A 66 22.77 -18.57 -10.89
N VAL A 67 22.49 -17.51 -10.13
CA VAL A 67 23.47 -16.75 -9.37
C VAL A 67 23.06 -16.82 -7.91
N ASP A 68 23.69 -17.71 -7.15
CA ASP A 68 23.26 -18.05 -5.78
C ASP A 68 21.76 -18.43 -5.74
N ASN A 69 20.94 -17.70 -5.00
CA ASN A 69 19.49 -17.93 -4.91
C ASN A 69 18.67 -17.19 -5.99
N LEU A 70 19.35 -16.46 -6.89
CA LEU A 70 18.71 -15.72 -7.98
C LEU A 70 18.67 -16.58 -9.23
N VAL A 71 17.49 -16.70 -9.82
CA VAL A 71 17.29 -17.34 -11.12
C VAL A 71 16.99 -16.25 -12.14
N VAL A 72 17.89 -16.09 -13.11
CA VAL A 72 17.76 -15.11 -14.20
C VAL A 72 17.71 -15.87 -15.51
N GLY A 73 16.66 -15.68 -16.30
CA GLY A 73 16.46 -16.46 -17.52
C GLY A 73 15.00 -16.83 -17.76
N ASP A 74 14.78 -17.91 -18.49
CA ASP A 74 13.49 -18.35 -19.05
C ASP A 74 12.85 -17.33 -20.02
N TYR A 75 13.65 -16.37 -20.49
CA TYR A 75 13.33 -15.51 -21.62
C TYR A 75 13.47 -16.33 -22.90
N GLY A 76 12.38 -16.63 -23.57
CA GLY A 76 12.41 -17.47 -24.76
C GLY A 76 11.16 -17.35 -25.61
N GLY A 77 11.33 -17.61 -26.91
CA GLY A 77 10.25 -17.70 -27.89
C GLY A 77 9.41 -18.97 -27.71
N SER A 78 9.00 -19.59 -28.81
CA SER A 78 8.16 -20.79 -28.76
C SER A 78 8.86 -21.95 -28.06
N CYS A 79 8.23 -22.55 -27.06
CA CYS A 79 8.48 -23.94 -26.71
C CYS A 79 7.44 -24.83 -27.40
N GLN A 80 7.75 -26.09 -27.66
CA GLN A 80 6.80 -27.05 -28.23
C GLN A 80 7.01 -28.43 -27.59
N GLY A 81 5.96 -29.26 -27.62
CA GLY A 81 6.04 -30.67 -27.22
C GLY A 81 6.25 -30.84 -25.71
N MET A 82 7.18 -31.73 -25.34
CA MET A 82 7.38 -32.15 -23.95
C MET A 82 7.79 -31.00 -23.01
N ALA A 83 8.49 -29.99 -23.53
CA ALA A 83 8.87 -28.83 -22.73
C ALA A 83 7.64 -28.05 -22.25
N GLU A 84 6.64 -27.87 -23.11
CA GLU A 84 5.38 -27.22 -22.74
C GLU A 84 4.58 -28.07 -21.75
N SER A 85 4.49 -29.38 -21.98
CA SER A 85 3.73 -30.28 -21.10
C SER A 85 4.33 -30.43 -19.70
N GLU A 86 5.65 -30.28 -19.57
CA GLU A 86 6.38 -30.31 -18.29
C GLU A 86 6.48 -28.91 -17.63
N GLY A 87 5.77 -27.91 -18.17
CA GLY A 87 5.61 -26.60 -17.52
C GLY A 87 6.69 -25.56 -17.85
N ALA A 88 7.39 -25.68 -18.98
CA ALA A 88 8.27 -24.62 -19.46
C ALA A 88 7.50 -23.30 -19.67
N MET A 89 8.12 -22.17 -19.37
CA MET A 89 7.55 -20.83 -19.64
C MET A 89 7.92 -20.38 -21.04
N CYS A 90 6.91 -20.18 -21.89
CA CYS A 90 7.10 -19.98 -23.33
C CYS A 90 6.54 -18.63 -23.75
N TYR A 91 7.21 -17.96 -24.70
CA TYR A 91 6.92 -16.57 -25.07
C TYR A 91 6.92 -15.62 -23.86
N CYS A 92 7.82 -15.88 -22.90
CA CYS A 92 7.84 -15.17 -21.63
C CYS A 92 9.03 -14.25 -21.42
N ASN A 93 8.96 -13.10 -22.09
CA ASN A 93 10.01 -12.10 -22.14
C ASN A 93 9.62 -10.80 -21.41
N GLN A 94 8.82 -10.89 -20.33
CA GLN A 94 8.29 -9.72 -19.62
C GLN A 94 9.21 -9.13 -18.52
N GLY A 95 10.46 -9.57 -18.40
CA GLY A 95 11.38 -9.03 -17.39
C GLY A 95 11.00 -9.42 -15.95
N GLY A 96 11.43 -8.61 -14.98
CA GLY A 96 11.26 -8.89 -13.56
C GLY A 96 9.81 -8.74 -13.08
N ARG A 97 9.35 -9.67 -12.22
CA ARG A 97 7.98 -9.70 -11.66
C ARG A 97 7.89 -9.22 -10.21
N THR A 98 8.96 -8.58 -9.74
CA THR A 98 9.02 -7.97 -8.42
C THR A 98 9.41 -6.52 -8.58
N VAL A 99 8.60 -5.63 -8.00
CA VAL A 99 8.84 -4.20 -7.94
C VAL A 99 9.35 -3.88 -6.54
N TYR A 100 10.48 -3.19 -6.47
CA TYR A 100 11.04 -2.66 -5.24
C TYR A 100 10.91 -1.13 -5.27
N MET A 101 10.12 -0.58 -4.36
CA MET A 101 9.95 0.87 -4.21
C MET A 101 10.97 1.42 -3.22
N LYS A 102 11.52 2.59 -3.56
CA LYS A 102 12.42 3.34 -2.71
C LYS A 102 11.93 4.76 -2.55
N GLU A 103 12.20 5.34 -1.40
CA GLU A 103 11.98 6.76 -1.14
C GLU A 103 13.31 7.51 -1.12
N PHE A 104 13.30 8.75 -1.58
CA PHE A 104 14.46 9.63 -1.51
C PHE A 104 14.39 10.44 -0.22
N VAL A 105 15.35 10.20 0.67
CA VAL A 105 15.48 10.90 1.96
C VAL A 105 16.54 12.00 1.88
N ASP A 106 16.75 12.69 3.01
CA ASP A 106 17.77 13.72 3.14
C ASP A 106 19.14 13.22 2.66
N GLY A 107 19.85 14.08 1.91
CA GLY A 107 21.11 13.71 1.26
C GLY A 107 20.94 12.92 -0.04
N HIS A 108 19.72 12.85 -0.61
CA HIS A 108 19.40 12.14 -1.87
C HIS A 108 19.66 10.64 -1.82
N ARG A 109 19.65 10.05 -0.63
CA ARG A 109 19.79 8.60 -0.46
C ARG A 109 18.47 7.92 -0.78
N ALA A 110 18.55 6.78 -1.46
CA ALA A 110 17.39 5.98 -1.83
C ALA A 110 17.22 4.84 -0.82
N GLU A 111 16.31 5.00 0.13
CA GLU A 111 16.02 3.98 1.14
C GLU A 111 14.87 3.07 0.70
N THR A 112 14.93 1.80 1.10
CA THR A 112 13.83 0.85 0.83
C THR A 112 12.58 1.29 1.55
N LEU A 113 11.48 1.47 0.81
CA LEU A 113 10.20 1.79 1.41
C LEU A 113 9.67 0.58 2.18
N VAL A 114 9.27 0.76 3.44
CA VAL A 114 8.59 -0.28 4.23
C VAL A 114 7.32 -0.71 3.49
N ASP A 115 7.12 -2.02 3.31
CA ASP A 115 6.05 -2.60 2.47
C ASP A 115 6.08 -2.19 0.98
N GLY A 116 7.18 -1.57 0.51
CA GLY A 116 7.38 -1.15 -0.87
C GLY A 116 7.74 -2.29 -1.84
N THR A 117 7.62 -3.55 -1.44
CA THR A 117 7.92 -4.71 -2.30
C THR A 117 6.63 -5.36 -2.78
N ILE A 118 6.43 -5.36 -4.10
CA ILE A 118 5.26 -5.99 -4.72
C ILE A 118 5.75 -7.09 -5.67
N SER A 119 5.37 -8.33 -5.38
CA SER A 119 5.67 -9.49 -6.23
C SER A 119 4.41 -10.01 -6.92
N PHE A 120 4.45 -10.07 -8.25
CA PHE A 120 3.42 -10.68 -9.08
C PHE A 120 3.66 -12.18 -9.22
N ARG A 121 2.61 -12.95 -9.52
CA ARG A 121 2.68 -14.43 -9.63
C ARG A 121 3.75 -14.85 -10.64
N THR A 122 4.88 -15.38 -10.20
CA THR A 122 6.04 -15.65 -11.06
C THR A 122 5.79 -16.69 -12.15
N TRP A 123 4.80 -17.56 -11.98
CA TRP A 123 4.44 -18.61 -12.94
C TRP A 123 3.47 -18.19 -14.05
N GLN A 124 2.93 -16.97 -14.00
CA GLN A 124 2.03 -16.46 -15.02
C GLN A 124 2.79 -15.51 -15.94
N CYS A 125 2.84 -15.84 -17.23
CA CYS A 125 3.62 -15.05 -18.17
C CYS A 125 2.96 -13.70 -18.52
N SER A 126 1.70 -13.74 -18.94
CA SER A 126 0.89 -12.57 -19.28
C SER A 126 -0.34 -12.57 -18.38
N PRO A 127 -0.25 -12.07 -17.13
CA PRO A 127 -1.44 -11.93 -16.32
C PRO A 127 -2.39 -10.96 -17.03
N SER A 128 -3.61 -11.39 -17.31
CA SER A 128 -4.62 -10.54 -17.95
C SER A 128 -4.95 -9.32 -17.10
N GLU A 129 -4.85 -9.46 -15.78
CA GLU A 129 -5.09 -8.41 -14.79
C GLU A 129 -4.22 -8.63 -13.56
N SER A 130 -3.44 -7.62 -13.17
CA SER A 130 -2.83 -7.55 -11.84
C SER A 130 -3.50 -6.39 -11.12
N VAL A 131 -4.50 -6.69 -10.28
CA VAL A 131 -5.20 -5.65 -9.54
C VAL A 131 -4.29 -5.16 -8.40
N ILE A 132 -3.61 -4.04 -8.66
CA ILE A 132 -3.06 -3.20 -7.59
C ILE A 132 -4.26 -2.41 -7.07
N VAL A 133 -4.85 -2.87 -5.97
CA VAL A 133 -5.97 -2.14 -5.37
C VAL A 133 -5.40 -0.85 -4.78
N PRO A 134 -5.89 0.34 -5.16
CA PRO A 134 -5.43 1.58 -4.53
C PRO A 134 -5.72 1.50 -3.02
N PRO A 135 -4.77 1.95 -2.16
CA PRO A 135 -5.05 2.05 -0.74
C PRO A 135 -6.25 2.95 -0.52
N PHE A 136 -7.16 2.53 0.37
CA PHE A 136 -8.23 3.39 0.83
C PHE A 136 -7.66 4.26 1.95
N ASN A 137 -7.43 5.54 1.65
CA ASN A 137 -6.71 6.49 2.50
C ASN A 137 -7.69 7.17 3.46
N GLY A 138 -7.77 6.62 4.66
CA GLY A 138 -8.50 7.20 5.77
C GLY A 138 -7.69 8.29 6.47
N PHE A 139 -8.42 9.27 6.99
CA PHE A 139 -7.88 10.38 7.78
C PHE A 139 -8.66 10.52 9.08
N ALA A 140 -7.94 10.75 10.18
CA ALA A 140 -8.51 11.06 11.48
C ALA A 140 -7.66 12.13 12.19
N ILE A 141 -8.30 12.90 13.08
CA ILE A 141 -7.63 13.95 13.84
C ILE A 141 -7.60 13.56 15.32
N ALA A 142 -6.40 13.61 15.90
CA ALA A 142 -6.19 13.56 17.33
C ALA A 142 -6.27 14.97 17.92
N MET A 143 -7.44 15.33 18.46
CA MET A 143 -7.69 16.62 19.12
C MET A 143 -7.15 16.57 20.56
N GLN A 144 -5.88 16.95 20.73
CA GLN A 144 -5.10 16.74 21.96
C GLN A 144 -5.59 17.57 23.15
N ASP A 145 -6.26 18.69 22.87
CA ASP A 145 -6.86 19.61 23.84
C ASP A 145 -8.21 19.12 24.39
N ASN A 146 -8.74 18.00 23.89
CA ASN A 146 -10.00 17.43 24.36
C ASN A 146 -9.82 15.96 24.81
N PRO A 147 -9.97 15.67 26.12
CA PRO A 147 -9.74 14.32 26.64
C PRO A 147 -10.77 13.31 26.14
N LEU A 148 -12.02 13.73 25.87
CA LEU A 148 -13.06 12.86 25.32
C LEU A 148 -12.77 12.52 23.85
N ALA A 149 -12.32 13.49 23.05
CA ALA A 149 -11.90 13.26 21.67
C ALA A 149 -10.74 12.27 21.61
N THR A 150 -9.74 12.46 22.48
CA THR A 150 -8.57 11.60 22.60
C THR A 150 -8.98 10.18 22.99
N PHE A 151 -9.87 10.03 23.97
CA PHE A 151 -10.38 8.73 24.39
C PHE A 151 -11.16 8.02 23.25
N ALA A 152 -12.08 8.72 22.60
CA ALA A 152 -12.89 8.16 21.52
C ALA A 152 -12.03 7.74 20.32
N LEU A 153 -11.02 8.54 19.94
CA LEU A 153 -10.09 8.16 18.88
C LEU A 153 -9.26 6.92 19.24
N ARG A 154 -8.81 6.79 20.49
CA ARG A 154 -8.11 5.57 20.95
C ARG A 154 -9.01 4.34 20.86
N ALA A 155 -10.26 4.44 21.33
CA ALA A 155 -11.22 3.36 21.24
C ALA A 155 -11.50 2.96 19.79
N PHE A 156 -11.67 3.95 18.90
CA PHE A 156 -11.80 3.72 17.46
C PHE A 156 -10.58 2.98 16.90
N GLY A 157 -9.36 3.43 17.24
CA GLY A 157 -8.12 2.79 16.77
C GLY A 157 -7.96 1.34 17.23
N VAL A 158 -8.39 1.01 18.45
CA VAL A 158 -8.41 -0.39 18.94
C VAL A 158 -9.36 -1.24 18.10
N GLY A 159 -10.58 -0.74 17.84
CA GLY A 159 -11.57 -1.42 17.01
C GLY A 159 -11.10 -1.62 15.56
N ALA A 160 -10.53 -0.58 14.95
CA ALA A 160 -10.00 -0.64 13.59
C ALA A 160 -8.90 -1.70 13.45
N ARG A 161 -7.94 -1.75 14.38
CA ARG A 161 -6.88 -2.77 14.38
C ARG A 161 -7.43 -4.18 14.53
N ALA A 162 -8.38 -4.38 15.45
CA ALA A 162 -9.01 -5.69 15.64
C ALA A 162 -9.73 -6.18 14.37
N ALA A 163 -10.34 -5.29 13.60
CA ALA A 163 -11.02 -5.61 12.34
C ALA A 163 -10.05 -6.01 11.22
N VAL A 164 -8.85 -5.42 11.18
CA VAL A 164 -7.85 -5.64 10.11
C VAL A 164 -7.02 -6.91 10.33
N VAL A 165 -6.70 -7.26 11.58
CA VAL A 165 -5.75 -8.36 11.91
C VAL A 165 -6.24 -9.75 11.47
N ASN A 166 -7.56 -9.97 11.39
CA ASN A 166 -8.14 -11.31 11.22
C ASN A 166 -8.56 -11.69 9.78
N ASN A 167 -8.31 -10.86 8.76
CA ASN A 167 -8.83 -11.15 7.42
C ASN A 167 -7.76 -11.04 6.33
N SER A 168 -7.37 -12.19 5.75
CA SER A 168 -6.43 -12.29 4.63
C SER A 168 -6.93 -11.62 3.35
N LEU A 169 -8.24 -11.40 3.21
CA LEU A 169 -8.82 -10.61 2.12
C LEU A 169 -8.60 -9.11 2.32
N ILE A 170 -8.58 -8.62 3.56
CA ILE A 170 -8.28 -7.22 3.89
C ILE A 170 -6.81 -6.90 3.64
N LYS A 171 -5.89 -7.88 3.68
CA LYS A 171 -4.50 -7.66 3.23
C LYS A 171 -4.38 -7.24 1.76
N ARG A 172 -5.41 -7.50 0.93
CA ARG A 172 -5.46 -7.01 -0.47
C ARG A 172 -6.07 -5.62 -0.60
N PHE A 173 -6.81 -5.14 0.40
CA PHE A 173 -7.37 -3.80 0.46
C PHE A 173 -6.66 -3.04 1.57
N SER A 174 -5.58 -2.31 1.24
CA SER A 174 -4.86 -1.50 2.22
C SER A 174 -5.72 -0.33 2.69
N PHE A 175 -6.56 -0.56 3.70
CA PHE A 175 -7.17 0.51 4.47
C PHE A 175 -6.12 1.04 5.45
N THR A 176 -5.70 2.27 5.25
CA THR A 176 -4.78 2.95 6.16
C THR A 176 -5.49 4.16 6.73
N VAL A 177 -5.32 4.42 8.03
CA VAL A 177 -5.84 5.63 8.66
C VAL A 177 -4.67 6.45 9.15
N GLN A 178 -4.41 7.57 8.48
CA GLN A 178 -3.46 8.55 8.97
C GLN A 178 -4.11 9.34 10.11
N VAL A 179 -3.37 9.48 11.21
CA VAL A 179 -3.79 10.29 12.35
C VAL A 179 -2.91 11.53 12.44
N VAL A 180 -3.53 12.71 12.44
CA VAL A 180 -2.83 13.99 12.57
C VAL A 180 -3.18 14.65 13.89
N ASN A 181 -2.18 15.13 14.62
CA ASN A 181 -2.37 15.88 15.85
C ASN A 181 -2.85 17.29 15.55
N SER A 182 -3.90 17.73 16.25
CA SER A 182 -4.41 19.10 16.19
C SER A 182 -5.16 19.44 17.49
N THR A 183 -5.87 20.57 17.48
CA THR A 183 -6.85 20.96 18.50
C THR A 183 -8.27 20.84 17.96
N VAL A 184 -9.28 20.93 18.82
CA VAL A 184 -10.69 20.96 18.38
C VAL A 184 -10.92 22.10 17.39
N ASP A 185 -10.42 23.30 17.70
CA ASP A 185 -10.59 24.48 16.85
C ASP A 185 -9.72 24.42 15.57
N GLY A 186 -8.54 23.80 15.66
CA GLY A 186 -7.61 23.63 14.53
C GLY A 186 -7.95 22.47 13.59
N ALA A 187 -8.91 21.61 13.95
CA ALA A 187 -9.18 20.36 13.24
C ALA A 187 -9.58 20.57 11.76
N ALA A 188 -10.44 21.56 11.48
CA ALA A 188 -10.87 21.84 10.10
C ALA A 188 -9.71 22.35 9.24
N ALA A 189 -8.88 23.25 9.79
CA ALA A 189 -7.71 23.78 9.08
C ALA A 189 -6.67 22.68 8.81
N ALA A 190 -6.46 21.77 9.77
CA ALA A 190 -5.58 20.62 9.59
C ALA A 190 -6.06 19.67 8.48
N LEU A 191 -7.36 19.38 8.42
CA LEU A 191 -7.95 18.59 7.34
C LEU A 191 -7.72 19.24 5.96
N VAL A 192 -7.99 20.55 5.84
CA VAL A 192 -7.77 21.29 4.59
C VAL A 192 -6.28 21.30 4.20
N SER A 193 -5.37 21.40 5.18
CA SER A 193 -3.94 21.33 4.91
C SER A 193 -3.52 19.98 4.36
N GLU A 194 -4.08 18.89 4.88
CA GLU A 194 -3.76 17.52 4.45
C GLU A 194 -4.32 17.22 3.06
N LEU A 195 -5.54 17.68 2.75
CA LEU A 195 -6.13 17.55 1.41
C LEU A 195 -5.30 18.22 0.29
N LYS A 196 -4.44 19.19 0.62
CA LYS A 196 -3.56 19.85 -0.35
C LYS A 196 -2.31 19.04 -0.71
N VAL A 197 -1.90 18.14 0.17
CA VAL A 197 -0.62 17.41 0.04
C VAL A 197 -0.80 15.90 -0.09
N LYS A 198 -1.98 15.37 0.26
CA LYS A 198 -2.28 13.94 0.24
C LYS A 198 -3.67 13.68 -0.32
N LEU A 199 -3.81 12.52 -0.94
CA LEU A 199 -5.11 11.96 -1.30
C LEU A 199 -5.77 11.43 -0.01
N VAL A 200 -6.91 12.01 0.36
CA VAL A 200 -7.73 11.53 1.47
C VAL A 200 -9.07 11.08 0.87
N ASP A 201 -9.34 9.79 0.96
CA ASP A 201 -10.59 9.21 0.45
C ASP A 201 -11.73 9.40 1.46
N VAL A 202 -11.41 9.32 2.76
CA VAL A 202 -12.40 9.40 3.81
C VAL A 202 -11.86 9.99 5.11
N VAL A 203 -12.70 10.76 5.79
CA VAL A 203 -12.52 11.16 7.18
C VAL A 203 -13.33 10.24 8.09
N THR A 204 -12.67 9.72 9.13
CA THR A 204 -13.27 8.82 10.12
C THR A 204 -12.91 9.21 11.55
N GLY A 205 -13.50 8.54 12.54
CA GLY A 205 -13.31 8.84 13.95
C GLY A 205 -14.03 10.11 14.38
N VAL A 206 -13.41 10.87 15.29
CA VAL A 206 -14.01 12.07 15.90
C VAL A 206 -13.93 13.25 14.95
N VAL A 207 -15.05 13.95 14.73
CA VAL A 207 -15.12 15.11 13.85
C VAL A 207 -15.82 16.30 14.52
N THR A 208 -15.36 17.50 14.19
CA THR A 208 -16.00 18.76 14.61
C THR A 208 -17.06 19.21 13.60
N LYS A 209 -17.83 20.25 13.96
CA LYS A 209 -18.75 20.87 13.00
C LYS A 209 -18.01 21.49 11.82
N GLY A 210 -16.91 22.21 12.09
CA GLY A 210 -16.11 22.86 11.04
C GLY A 210 -15.51 21.87 10.04
N MET A 211 -15.11 20.67 10.49
CA MET A 211 -14.64 19.64 9.57
C MET A 211 -15.71 19.20 8.57
N LEU A 212 -16.96 19.04 9.01
CA LEU A 212 -18.05 18.60 8.12
C LEU A 212 -18.45 19.63 7.05
N GLU A 213 -17.98 20.87 7.17
CA GLU A 213 -18.17 21.92 6.15
C GLU A 213 -17.07 21.88 5.08
N VAL A 214 -16.04 21.03 5.24
CA VAL A 214 -15.00 20.84 4.23
C VAL A 214 -15.58 20.00 3.08
N GLU A 215 -15.51 20.57 1.87
CA GLU A 215 -15.97 19.92 0.64
C GLU A 215 -14.92 18.93 0.09
N ASP A 216 -15.28 18.19 -0.95
CA ASP A 216 -14.42 17.22 -1.66
C ASP A 216 -13.82 16.10 -0.81
N VAL A 217 -14.44 15.81 0.34
CA VAL A 217 -14.08 14.68 1.19
C VAL A 217 -15.31 14.00 1.77
N ALA A 218 -15.29 12.67 1.81
CA ALA A 218 -16.35 11.87 2.40
C ALA A 218 -16.11 11.66 3.91
N PHE A 219 -17.19 11.63 4.69
CA PHE A 219 -17.18 11.30 6.11
C PHE A 219 -17.89 9.97 6.32
N ILE A 220 -17.17 8.94 6.76
CA ILE A 220 -17.77 7.65 7.10
C ILE A 220 -17.91 7.53 8.60
N ASN A 221 -19.15 7.36 9.03
CA ASN A 221 -19.57 7.15 10.39
C ASN A 221 -18.91 8.11 11.40
N PRO A 222 -18.99 9.43 11.17
CA PRO A 222 -18.32 10.38 12.02
C PRO A 222 -18.85 10.34 13.45
N MET A 223 -17.93 10.35 14.42
CA MET A 223 -18.22 10.43 15.85
C MET A 223 -18.21 11.89 16.28
N TYR A 224 -19.26 12.30 16.99
CA TYR A 224 -19.45 13.68 17.38
C TYR A 224 -19.15 13.87 18.85
N LEU A 225 -18.45 14.94 19.21
CA LEU A 225 -18.18 15.28 20.62
C LEU A 225 -19.44 15.64 21.40
N GLN A 226 -20.48 16.09 20.70
CA GLN A 226 -21.77 16.43 21.28
C GLN A 226 -22.88 15.74 20.48
N PRO A 227 -23.93 15.23 21.15
CA PRO A 227 -25.12 14.72 20.49
C PRO A 227 -25.69 15.79 19.56
N ARG A 228 -26.11 15.39 18.36
CA ARG A 228 -26.71 16.29 17.39
C ARG A 228 -27.77 15.58 16.56
N ILE A 229 -28.86 16.30 16.32
CA ILE A 229 -29.88 15.93 15.35
C ILE A 229 -29.25 16.00 13.97
N GLY A 230 -29.42 14.92 13.21
CA GLY A 230 -28.80 14.79 11.89
C GLY A 230 -29.54 15.60 10.83
N GLY A 231 -28.82 16.40 10.05
CA GLY A 231 -29.29 16.85 8.74
C GLY A 231 -28.71 15.98 7.62
N PHE A 232 -29.39 15.93 6.47
CA PHE A 232 -28.85 15.32 5.27
C PHE A 232 -27.59 16.07 4.82
N ARG A 233 -26.53 15.33 4.47
CA ARG A 233 -25.30 15.86 3.88
C ARG A 233 -24.82 14.87 2.82
N LYS A 234 -24.55 15.36 1.61
CA LYS A 234 -24.17 14.53 0.44
C LYS A 234 -22.89 13.71 0.66
N ASN A 235 -21.97 14.23 1.46
CA ASN A 235 -20.65 13.67 1.71
C ASN A 235 -20.58 12.86 3.02
N LEU A 236 -21.71 12.54 3.64
CA LEU A 236 -21.75 11.89 4.94
C LEU A 236 -22.48 10.55 4.87
N ILE A 237 -21.73 9.47 5.13
CA ILE A 237 -22.24 8.10 5.17
C ILE A 237 -22.34 7.68 6.63
N ARG A 238 -23.54 7.37 7.11
CA ARG A 238 -23.77 6.88 8.48
C ARG A 238 -23.89 5.38 8.48
N LEU A 239 -23.08 4.71 9.30
CA LEU A 239 -23.16 3.26 9.51
C LEU A 239 -23.84 2.92 10.84
N LEU A 240 -23.77 3.84 11.81
CA LEU A 240 -24.47 3.72 13.08
C LEU A 240 -25.84 4.41 13.02
N PRO A 241 -26.83 3.87 13.76
CA PRO A 241 -28.16 4.47 13.81
C PRO A 241 -28.11 5.86 14.42
N THR A 242 -28.93 6.77 13.88
CA THR A 242 -29.05 8.13 14.40
C THR A 242 -29.78 8.14 15.76
N LEU A 243 -29.70 9.26 16.48
CA LEU A 243 -30.39 9.43 17.77
C LEU A 243 -31.91 9.27 17.60
N GLU A 244 -32.45 9.78 16.50
CA GLU A 244 -33.86 9.68 16.14
C GLU A 244 -34.27 8.22 15.89
N GLN A 245 -33.43 7.44 15.19
CA GLN A 245 -33.66 6.02 14.97
C GLN A 245 -33.59 5.22 16.28
N GLN A 246 -32.67 5.57 17.19
CA GLN A 246 -32.59 4.93 18.51
C GLN A 246 -33.82 5.25 19.37
N PHE A 247 -34.26 6.51 19.38
CA PHE A 247 -35.47 6.90 20.11
C PHE A 247 -36.74 6.26 19.55
N PHE A 248 -36.82 6.05 18.23
CA PHE A 248 -37.93 5.32 17.63
C PHE A 248 -38.06 3.91 18.23
N VAL A 249 -36.95 3.17 18.32
CA VAL A 249 -36.92 1.83 18.91
C VAL A 249 -37.27 1.85 20.40
N ILE A 250 -36.76 2.83 21.16
CA ILE A 250 -37.09 2.97 22.59
C ILE A 250 -38.57 3.26 22.78
N ALA A 251 -39.15 4.14 21.97
CA ALA A 251 -40.57 4.47 22.05
C ALA A 251 -41.46 3.27 21.72
N GLU A 252 -41.12 2.49 20.69
CA GLU A 252 -41.82 1.25 20.34
C GLU A 252 -41.75 0.23 21.48
N TYR A 253 -40.55 0.05 22.06
CA TYR A 253 -40.34 -0.85 23.20
C TYR A 253 -41.17 -0.45 24.42
N LEU A 254 -41.20 0.85 24.76
CA LEU A 254 -41.99 1.35 25.88
C LEU A 254 -43.49 1.22 25.61
N GLY A 255 -43.95 1.57 24.41
CA GLY A 255 -45.35 1.44 24.02
C GLY A 255 -45.87 0.00 24.06
N ASN A 256 -45.00 -0.99 23.79
CA ASN A 256 -45.34 -2.40 23.89
C ASN A 256 -45.34 -2.96 25.34
N MET A 257 -44.68 -2.27 26.29
CA MET A 257 -44.55 -2.76 27.67
C MET A 257 -45.40 -2.02 28.70
N SER A 258 -45.86 -0.80 28.41
CA SER A 258 -46.72 -0.06 29.33
C SER A 258 -48.20 -0.29 29.02
N ASP A 259 -49.01 -0.55 30.06
CA ASP A 259 -50.49 -0.48 30.03
C ASP A 259 -51.02 0.94 29.67
N GLY A 260 -50.13 1.92 29.46
CA GLY A 260 -50.43 3.26 28.99
C GLY A 260 -49.82 3.52 27.61
N SER A 261 -50.56 4.19 26.74
CA SER A 261 -50.15 4.50 25.37
C SER A 261 -48.98 5.51 25.33
N ALA A 262 -47.75 5.04 25.20
CA ALA A 262 -46.62 5.92 24.87
C ALA A 262 -46.79 6.40 23.41
N HIS A 263 -47.17 7.66 23.22
CA HIS A 263 -47.22 8.30 21.90
C HIS A 263 -45.88 8.98 21.61
N ALA A 264 -45.14 8.44 20.64
CA ALA A 264 -43.98 9.12 20.07
C ALA A 264 -44.32 9.67 18.69
N VAL A 265 -44.06 10.96 18.49
CA VAL A 265 -44.16 11.62 17.18
C VAL A 265 -42.76 11.70 16.59
N ALA A 266 -42.46 10.84 15.61
CA ALA A 266 -41.24 10.91 14.84
C ALA A 266 -41.52 11.70 13.55
N ALA A 267 -40.95 12.90 13.43
CA ALA A 267 -41.01 13.69 12.20
C ALA A 267 -39.78 13.37 11.34
N ALA A 268 -39.99 12.75 10.19
CA ALA A 268 -38.94 12.61 9.17
C ALA A 268 -38.87 13.91 8.37
N PHE A 269 -37.74 14.61 8.47
CA PHE A 269 -37.47 15.76 7.62
C PHE A 269 -36.93 15.24 6.29
N ILE A 270 -37.72 15.34 5.22
CA ILE A 270 -37.26 15.09 3.85
C ILE A 270 -36.84 16.45 3.27
N PRO A 271 -35.54 16.73 3.13
CA PRO A 271 -35.11 17.97 2.52
C PRO A 271 -35.40 17.92 1.01
N SER A 272 -36.08 18.94 0.50
CA SER A 272 -36.29 19.21 -0.92
C SER A 272 -35.00 19.55 -1.65
#